data_AF-A0A7K2Q0T5-F1
#
_entry.id   AF-A0A7K2Q0T5-F1
#
_cell.length_a   1.000
_cell.length_b   1.000
_cell.length_c   1.000
_cell.angle_alpha   90.00
_cell.angle_beta   90.00
_cell.angle_gamma   90.00
#
_symmetry.space_group_name_H-M   'P 1'
#
loop_
_entity.id
_entity.type
_entity.pdbx_description
1 polymer ?
#
loop_
_entity_poly.entity_id
_entity_poly.type
_entity_poly.pdbx_seq_one_letter_code
_entity_poly.pdbx_strand_id
1 'polypeptide(L)'
;NDDPLLAEVAASAVVTAHNHVLRRWLRAGGQGDVEAQLDHAFSIVRKTFGTGIGAGRTLSTAPPPAPAAPAQVRTQGEVLVAVARTDAPLDEVMRTIEEALRNKQ
;
A
#
# COMPACT_ATOMS: atom_id res chain seq x y z
N ASN A 1 -7.55 24.68 -6.44
CA ASN A 1 -6.25 24.38 -5.79
C ASN A 1 -6.33 22.90 -5.48
N ASP A 2 -5.87 22.11 -6.45
CA ASP A 2 -6.26 20.70 -6.56
C ASP A 2 -5.19 19.79 -5.95
N ASP A 3 -4.17 20.40 -5.33
CA ASP A 3 -3.04 19.75 -4.67
C ASP A 3 -3.45 18.68 -3.64
N PRO A 4 -4.48 18.86 -2.78
CA PRO A 4 -4.92 17.81 -1.86
C PRO A 4 -5.51 16.60 -2.59
N LEU A 5 -6.35 16.83 -3.60
CA LEU A 5 -6.95 15.75 -4.40
C LEU A 5 -5.88 15.01 -5.23
N LEU A 6 -4.93 15.74 -5.83
CA LEU A 6 -3.82 15.16 -6.57
C LEU A 6 -2.93 14.29 -5.67
N ALA A 7 -2.69 14.70 -4.43
CA ALA A 7 -1.94 13.91 -3.46
C ALA A 7 -2.68 12.60 -3.08
N GLU A 8 -3.98 12.66 -2.83
CA GLU A 8 -4.81 11.49 -2.54
C GLU A 8 -4.88 10.50 -3.71
N VAL A 9 -5.02 11.03 -4.94
CA VAL A 9 -5.03 10.23 -6.16
C VAL A 9 -3.66 9.58 -6.41
N ALA A 10 -2.57 10.32 -6.21
CA ALA A 10 -1.22 9.77 -6.33
C ALA A 10 -0.96 8.67 -5.30
N ALA A 11 -1.39 8.87 -4.03
CA ALA A 11 -1.29 7.85 -3.00
C ALA A 11 -2.08 6.57 -3.38
N SER A 12 -3.29 6.73 -3.89
CA SER A 12 -4.13 5.61 -4.35
C SER A 12 -3.49 4.86 -5.53
N ALA A 13 -2.82 5.57 -6.44
CA ALA A 13 -2.10 4.98 -7.55
C ALA A 13 -0.88 4.17 -7.08
N VAL A 14 -0.13 4.66 -6.08
CA VAL A 14 1.00 3.94 -5.46
C VAL A 14 0.53 2.61 -4.86
N VAL A 15 -0.54 2.64 -4.06
CA VAL A 15 -1.11 1.43 -3.44
C VAL A 15 -1.56 0.42 -4.50
N THR A 16 -2.20 0.91 -5.56
CA THR A 16 -2.64 0.08 -6.69
C THR A 16 -1.46 -0.57 -7.40
N ALA A 17 -0.42 0.19 -7.73
CA ALA A 17 0.78 -0.31 -8.39
C ALA A 17 1.49 -1.38 -7.55
N HIS A 18 1.63 -1.14 -6.24
CA HIS A 18 2.23 -2.09 -5.31
C HIS A 18 1.45 -3.41 -5.25
N ASN A 19 0.12 -3.33 -5.07
CA ASN A 19 -0.75 -4.51 -5.04
C ASN A 19 -0.75 -5.28 -6.36
N HIS A 20 -0.64 -4.59 -7.50
CA HIS A 20 -0.54 -5.22 -8.81
C HIS A 20 0.74 -6.06 -8.93
N VAL A 21 1.89 -5.49 -8.57
CA VAL A 21 3.19 -6.19 -8.62
C VAL A 21 3.20 -7.37 -7.65
N LEU A 22 2.76 -7.19 -6.40
CA LEU A 22 2.70 -8.26 -5.41
C LEU A 22 1.83 -9.44 -5.88
N ARG A 23 0.61 -9.16 -6.37
CA ARG A 23 -0.28 -10.20 -6.90
C ARG A 23 0.29 -10.93 -8.11
N ARG A 24 1.05 -10.23 -8.96
CA ARG A 24 1.73 -10.84 -10.09
C ARG A 24 2.86 -11.75 -9.62
N TRP A 25 3.69 -11.29 -8.70
CA TRP A 25 4.83 -12.04 -8.15
C TRP A 25 4.39 -13.30 -7.39
N LEU A 26 3.36 -13.19 -6.55
CA LEU A 26 2.79 -14.35 -5.83
C LEU A 26 2.21 -15.38 -6.80
N ARG A 27 1.53 -14.95 -7.88
CA ARG A 27 1.05 -15.86 -8.94
C ARG A 27 2.17 -16.52 -9.73
N ALA A 28 3.36 -15.93 -9.75
CA ALA A 28 4.56 -16.53 -10.32
C ALA A 28 5.32 -17.44 -9.32
N GLY A 29 4.72 -17.76 -8.17
CA GLY A 29 5.34 -18.60 -7.14
C GLY A 29 6.42 -17.89 -6.34
N GLY A 30 6.37 -16.56 -6.25
CA GLY A 30 7.39 -15.77 -5.55
C GLY A 30 8.73 -15.71 -6.27
N GLN A 31 8.74 -15.95 -7.58
CA GLN A 31 9.96 -16.01 -8.38
C GLN A 31 10.21 -14.71 -9.15
N GLY A 32 11.50 -14.41 -9.33
CA GLY A 32 11.99 -13.24 -10.06
C GLY A 32 12.24 -12.02 -9.17
N ASP A 33 12.81 -10.99 -9.80
CA ASP A 33 13.18 -9.74 -9.14
C ASP A 33 11.94 -8.85 -8.95
N VAL A 34 11.38 -8.92 -7.74
CA VAL A 34 10.21 -8.11 -7.36
C VAL A 34 10.57 -6.64 -7.17
N GLU A 35 11.81 -6.35 -6.76
CA GLU A 35 12.29 -5.00 -6.49
C GLU A 35 12.38 -4.21 -7.81
N ALA A 36 13.01 -4.77 -8.83
CA ALA A 36 13.06 -4.15 -10.17
C ALA A 36 11.67 -3.95 -10.78
N GLN A 37 10.73 -4.87 -10.54
CA GLN A 37 9.35 -4.74 -11.02
C GLN A 37 8.60 -3.62 -10.28
N LEU A 38 8.83 -3.47 -8.98
CA LEU A 38 8.24 -2.41 -8.18
C LEU A 38 8.81 -1.04 -8.57
N ASP A 39 10.12 -0.96 -8.79
CA ASP A 39 10.79 0.26 -9.28
C ASP A 39 10.25 0.72 -10.62
N HIS A 40 10.06 -0.21 -11.55
CA HIS A 40 9.46 0.09 -12.84
C HIS A 40 8.01 0.59 -12.68
N ALA A 41 7.18 -0.09 -11.88
CA ALA A 41 5.80 0.30 -11.62
C ALA A 41 5.71 1.69 -10.98
N PHE A 42 6.56 1.99 -9.99
CA PHE A 42 6.63 3.31 -9.37
C PHE A 42 7.22 4.37 -10.29
N SER A 43 8.09 4.01 -11.24
CA SER A 43 8.52 4.96 -12.27
C SER A 43 7.34 5.42 -13.13
N ILE A 44 6.36 4.57 -13.40
CA ILE A 44 5.16 4.96 -14.16
C ILE A 44 4.33 5.94 -13.33
N VAL A 45 4.06 5.62 -12.06
CA VAL A 45 3.35 6.52 -11.14
C VAL A 45 4.04 7.89 -11.04
N ARG A 46 5.37 7.90 -10.85
CA ARG A 46 6.17 9.15 -10.79
C ARG A 46 6.09 9.95 -12.08
N LYS A 47 6.11 9.30 -13.26
CA LYS A 47 5.96 10.00 -14.55
C LYS A 47 4.57 10.63 -14.70
N THR A 48 3.52 9.95 -14.24
CA THR A 48 2.14 10.42 -14.36
C THR A 48 1.82 11.57 -13.40
N PHE A 49 2.33 11.52 -12.16
CA PHE A 49 1.96 12.48 -11.11
C PHE A 49 3.09 13.47 -10.74
N GLY A 50 4.35 13.18 -11.08
CA GLY A 50 5.52 13.98 -10.72
C GLY A 50 5.59 15.35 -11.41
N THR A 51 4.91 15.53 -12.54
CA THR A 51 4.78 16.83 -13.22
C THR A 51 3.64 17.68 -12.64
N GLY A 52 2.62 17.06 -12.02
CA GLY A 52 1.46 17.75 -11.42
C GLY A 52 1.64 18.17 -9.95
N ILE A 53 2.50 17.49 -9.19
CA ILE A 53 2.70 17.72 -7.74
C ILE A 53 3.76 18.82 -7.45
N GLY A 54 4.40 19.37 -8.50
CA GLY A 54 5.52 20.32 -8.39
C GLY A 54 5.40 21.62 -9.19
N ALA A 55 4.51 21.69 -10.19
CA ALA A 55 4.41 22.86 -11.08
C ALA A 55 3.84 24.13 -10.40
N GLY A 56 3.25 24.00 -9.21
CA GLY A 56 2.76 25.13 -8.40
C GLY A 56 3.73 25.64 -7.34
N ARG A 57 4.91 25.04 -7.16
CA ARG A 57 5.87 25.41 -6.10
C ARG A 57 7.01 26.34 -6.52
N THR A 58 6.96 26.92 -7.71
CA THR A 58 7.89 28.00 -8.07
C THR A 58 7.28 29.35 -7.69
N LEU A 59 7.89 29.96 -6.65
CA LEU A 59 7.77 31.37 -6.23
C LEU A 59 6.56 31.76 -5.35
N SER A 60 6.49 31.22 -4.13
CA SER A 60 5.89 31.98 -3.02
C SER A 60 6.88 32.06 -1.88
N THR A 61 7.39 33.27 -1.62
CA THR A 61 8.19 33.67 -0.46
C THR A 61 7.38 33.64 0.85
N ALA A 62 6.42 32.73 0.96
CA ALA A 62 5.79 32.42 2.24
C ALA A 62 6.76 31.62 3.11
N PRO A 63 6.76 31.80 4.44
CA PRO A 63 7.51 30.93 5.34
C PRO A 63 7.17 29.48 5.01
N PRO A 64 8.14 28.55 5.03
CA PRO A 64 7.86 27.16 4.72
C PRO A 64 6.71 26.70 5.62
N PRO A 65 5.60 26.17 5.05
CA PRO A 65 4.64 25.46 5.87
C PRO A 65 5.44 24.37 6.60
N ALA A 66 5.22 24.24 7.91
CA ALA A 66 5.83 23.19 8.71
C ALA A 66 5.71 21.87 7.93
N PRO A 67 6.76 21.03 7.87
CA PRO A 67 6.73 19.80 7.09
C PRO A 67 5.44 19.07 7.42
N ALA A 68 4.57 18.93 6.41
CA ALA A 68 3.35 18.15 6.56
C ALA A 68 3.81 16.79 7.07
N ALA A 69 3.36 16.43 8.27
CA ALA A 69 3.79 15.20 8.91
C ALA A 69 3.64 14.07 7.89
N PRO A 70 4.68 13.24 7.67
CA PRO A 70 4.56 12.11 6.76
C PRO A 70 3.30 11.36 7.14
N ALA A 71 2.46 11.04 6.15
CA ALA A 71 1.26 10.27 6.36
C ALA A 71 1.66 9.04 7.18
N GLN A 72 1.23 9.01 8.44
CA GLN A 72 1.60 7.96 9.35
C GLN A 72 0.90 6.71 8.85
N VAL A 73 1.66 5.80 8.25
CA VAL A 73 1.20 4.43 8.06
C VAL A 73 1.05 3.85 9.46
N ARG A 74 -0.16 3.97 10.00
CA ARG A 74 -0.53 3.27 11.22
C ARG A 74 -0.59 1.80 10.83
N THR A 75 0.47 1.03 11.10
CA THR A 75 0.38 -0.43 11.25
C THR A 75 -0.35 -0.74 12.56
N GLN A 76 -1.55 -0.18 12.70
CA GLN A 76 -2.37 -0.34 13.88
C GLN A 76 -3.44 -1.35 13.51
N GLY A 77 -3.21 -2.58 13.96
CA GLY A 77 -4.04 -3.73 13.66
C GLY A 77 -3.17 -4.86 13.14
N GLU A 78 -3.01 -5.89 13.97
CA GLU A 78 -2.50 -7.16 13.48
C GLU A 78 -3.52 -7.76 12.52
N VAL A 79 -3.08 -8.14 11.32
CA VAL A 79 -3.94 -8.78 10.32
C VAL A 79 -3.72 -10.29 10.40
N LEU A 80 -4.79 -11.02 10.74
CA LEU A 80 -4.83 -12.48 10.65
C LEU A 80 -5.43 -12.87 9.28
N VAL A 81 -4.66 -13.61 8.48
CA VAL A 81 -5.16 -14.23 7.23
C VAL A 81 -5.19 -15.74 7.44
N ALA A 82 -6.39 -16.32 7.50
CA ALA A 82 -6.59 -17.76 7.61
C ALA A 82 -7.06 -18.33 6.26
N VAL A 83 -6.53 -19.51 5.89
CA VAL A 83 -6.95 -20.25 4.69
C VAL A 83 -7.54 -21.57 5.18
N ALA A 84 -8.81 -21.81 4.86
CA ALA A 84 -9.52 -23.04 5.16
C ALA A 84 -10.02 -23.69 3.86
N ARG A 85 -10.20 -25.02 3.90
CA ARG A 85 -10.87 -25.73 2.80
C ARG A 85 -12.34 -25.33 2.77
N THR A 86 -12.94 -25.30 1.58
CA THR A 86 -14.36 -24.93 1.42
C THR A 86 -15.32 -25.92 2.07
N ASP A 87 -14.90 -27.17 2.26
CA ASP A 87 -15.65 -28.22 2.93
C ASP A 87 -15.32 -28.38 4.42
N ALA A 88 -14.52 -27.46 4.99
CA ALA A 88 -14.21 -27.48 6.40
C ALA A 88 -15.46 -27.14 7.25
N PRO A 89 -15.74 -27.90 8.32
CA PRO A 89 -16.75 -27.56 9.30
C PRO A 89 -16.49 -26.20 9.95
N LEU A 90 -17.54 -25.41 10.20
CA LEU A 90 -17.41 -24.05 10.73
C LEU A 90 -16.73 -24.01 12.11
N ASP A 91 -16.99 -25.01 12.95
CA ASP A 91 -16.39 -25.15 14.28
C ASP A 91 -14.87 -25.33 14.22
N GLU A 92 -14.38 -26.05 13.21
CA GLU A 92 -12.94 -26.21 12.98
C GLU A 92 -12.29 -24.88 12.58
N VAL A 93 -12.92 -24.13 11.67
CA VAL A 93 -12.44 -22.81 11.21
C VAL A 93 -12.38 -21.82 12.38
N MET A 94 -13.44 -21.77 13.19
CA MET A 94 -13.52 -20.87 14.34
C MET A 94 -12.46 -21.21 15.39
N ARG A 95 -12.26 -22.50 15.70
CA ARG A 95 -11.20 -22.95 16.62
C ARG A 95 -9.82 -22.48 16.16
N THR A 96 -9.49 -22.63 14.88
CA THR A 96 -8.18 -22.21 14.34
C THR A 96 -7.99 -20.70 14.44
N ILE A 97 -9.03 -19.91 14.19
CA ILE A 97 -8.98 -18.45 14.36
C ILE A 97 -8.74 -18.10 15.82
N GLU A 98 -9.46 -18.72 16.76
CA GLU A 98 -9.30 -18.45 18.19
C GLU A 98 -7.92 -18.84 18.73
N GLU A 99 -7.36 -19.98 18.30
CA GLU A 99 -6.00 -20.40 18.65
C GLU A 99 -4.95 -19.40 18.17
N ALA A 100 -5.10 -18.90 16.94
CA ALA A 100 -4.20 -17.91 16.37
C ALA A 100 -4.25 -16.57 17.13
N LEU A 101 -5.42 -16.20 17.66
CA LEU A 101 -5.59 -15.00 18.49
C LEU A 101 -5.10 -15.19 19.93
N ARG A 102 -5.21 -16.40 20.49
CA ARG A 102 -4.74 -16.73 21.85
C ARG A 102 -3.22 -16.71 21.99
N ASN A 103 -2.50 -17.20 20.99
CA ASN A 103 -1.04 -17.32 21.03
C ASN A 103 -0.28 -15.99 20.93
N LYS A 104 -0.99 -14.86 20.91
CA LYS A 104 -0.42 -13.52 20.76
C LYS A 104 -0.68 -12.57 21.93
N GLN A 105 -1.26 -13.08 23.03
CA GLN A 105 -1.35 -12.35 24.30
C GLN A 105 -0.18 -12.67 25.22
#